data_AF-A0A6G4WNI7-F1
#
_entry.id   AF-A0A6G4WNI7-F1
#
_cell.length_a   1.000
_cell.length_b   1.000
_cell.length_c   1.000
_cell.angle_alpha   90.00
_cell.angle_beta   90.00
_cell.angle_gamma   90.00
#
_symmetry.space_group_name_H-M   'P 1'
#
loop_
_entity.id
_entity.type
_entity.pdbx_description
1 polymer ?
#
loop_
_entity_poly.entity_id
_entity_poly.type
_entity_poly.pdbx_seq_one_letter_code
_entity_poly.pdbx_strand_id
1 'polypeptide(L)' 'MVDDNRWRNPDAQPHEDGEAKAFAKKFNISLDLAKRLTGLHRAALALELHKPKQR' A
#
# COMPACT_ATOMS: atom_id res chain seq x y z
N MET A 1 -10.37 -31.63 17.97
CA MET A 1 -11.03 -30.60 17.16
C MET A 1 -10.09 -29.41 17.18
N VAL A 2 -9.53 -29.01 16.04
CA VAL A 2 -8.51 -27.96 15.95
C VAL A 2 -9.20 -26.61 16.10
N ASP A 3 -8.72 -25.80 17.04
CA ASP A 3 -9.15 -24.44 17.34
C ASP A 3 -9.01 -23.50 16.12
N ASP A 4 -10.09 -23.27 15.38
CA ASP A 4 -10.17 -22.24 14.32
C ASP A 4 -10.73 -20.93 14.89
N ASN A 5 -9.99 -20.34 15.82
CA ASN A 5 -10.33 -19.05 16.41
C ASN A 5 -9.18 -18.05 16.24
N ARG A 6 -8.83 -17.72 14.99
CA ARG A 6 -7.78 -16.70 14.72
C ARG A 6 -7.92 -15.91 13.41
N TRP A 7 -9.14 -15.61 12.96
CA TRP A 7 -9.34 -14.75 11.79
C TRP A 7 -10.04 -13.41 12.09
N ARG A 8 -10.03 -12.97 13.35
CA ARG A 8 -10.32 -11.57 13.70
C ARG A 8 -9.03 -10.85 14.03
N ASN A 9 -8.34 -10.38 12.98
CA ASN A 9 -7.41 -9.25 13.10
C ASN A 9 -8.26 -7.97 13.12
N PRO A 10 -8.39 -7.26 14.26
CA PRO A 10 -8.94 -5.90 14.26
C PRO A 10 -7.98 -4.88 13.64
N ASP A 11 -6.78 -5.31 13.24
CA ASP A 11 -5.72 -4.47 12.65
C ASP A 11 -5.72 -4.51 11.11
N ALA A 12 -6.88 -4.70 10.47
CA ALA A 12 -7.01 -4.80 9.01
C ALA A 12 -6.83 -3.46 8.27
N GLN A 13 -5.86 -2.63 8.69
CA GLN A 13 -5.23 -1.57 7.90
C GLN A 13 -3.68 -1.63 7.88
N PRO A 14 -2.98 -2.80 7.80
CA PRO A 14 -1.52 -2.79 7.92
C PRO A 14 -0.77 -2.78 6.59
N HIS A 15 -1.46 -3.00 5.45
CA HIS A 15 -0.75 -3.30 4.20
C HIS A 15 -0.17 -2.05 3.51
N GLU A 16 -0.81 -0.89 3.63
CA GLU A 16 -0.32 0.36 3.00
C GLU A 16 0.74 1.06 3.86
N ASP A 17 0.60 1.00 5.19
CA ASP A 17 1.54 1.59 6.13
C ASP A 17 2.90 0.86 6.14
N GLY A 18 2.93 -0.45 5.89
CA GLY A 18 4.17 -1.23 5.81
C GLY A 18 5.07 -0.80 4.65
N GLU A 19 4.49 -0.58 3.47
CA GLU A 19 5.21 -0.17 2.26
C GLU A 19 5.73 1.27 2.39
N ALA A 20 4.88 2.20 2.85
CA ALA A 20 5.29 3.59 3.07
C ALA A 20 6.40 3.69 4.13
N LYS A 21 6.37 2.87 5.18
CA LYS A 21 7.41 2.84 6.22
C LYS A 21 8.73 2.29 5.69
N ALA A 22 8.70 1.24 4.88
CA ALA A 22 9.91 0.70 4.24
C ALA A 22 10.51 1.72 3.26
N PHE A 23 9.68 2.41 2.50
CA PHE A 23 10.08 3.47 1.57
C PHE A 23 10.69 4.66 2.31
N ALA A 24 10.01 5.15 3.37
CA ALA A 24 10.52 6.21 4.24
C ALA A 24 11.92 5.88 4.78
N LYS A 25 12.12 4.65 5.27
CA LYS A 25 13.41 4.20 5.80
C LYS A 25 14.49 4.10 4.72
N LYS A 26 14.15 3.58 3.53
CA LYS A 26 15.11 3.38 2.42
C LYS A 26 15.62 4.70 1.85
N PHE A 27 14.75 5.70 1.74
CA PHE A 27 15.06 7.01 1.16
C PHE A 27 15.35 8.08 2.22
N ASN A 28 15.29 7.72 3.50
CA ASN A 28 15.47 8.61 4.64
C ASN A 28 14.57 9.86 4.57
N ILE A 29 13.31 9.65 4.22
CA ILE A 29 12.29 10.70 4.09
C ILE A 29 11.21 10.54 5.16
N SER A 30 10.44 11.61 5.39
CA SER A 30 9.29 11.58 6.31
C SER A 30 8.24 10.57 5.87
N LEU A 31 7.60 9.91 6.84
CA LEU A 31 6.53 8.94 6.58
C LEU A 31 5.35 9.56 5.82
N ASP A 32 5.00 10.82 6.11
CA ASP A 32 3.96 11.55 5.37
C ASP A 32 4.28 11.67 3.88
N LEU A 33 5.54 12.02 3.56
CA LEU A 33 6.00 12.14 2.18
C LEU A 33 6.02 10.76 1.49
N ALA A 34 6.44 9.72 2.19
CA ALA A 34 6.41 8.36 1.67
C ALA A 34 4.98 7.89 1.34
N LYS A 35 4.00 8.17 2.23
CA LYS A 35 2.58 7.86 2.00
C LYS A 35 2.01 8.58 0.77
N ARG A 36 2.35 9.87 0.61
CA ARG A 36 1.94 10.65 -0.58
C ARG A 36 2.51 10.05 -1.86
N LEU A 37 3.79 9.69 -1.85
CA LEU A 37 4.47 9.13 -3.03
C LEU A 37 3.95 7.74 -3.39
N THR A 38 3.76 6.85 -2.42
CA THR A 38 3.18 5.52 -2.68
C THR A 38 1.74 5.62 -3.15
N GLY A 39 0.95 6.54 -2.59
CA GLY A 39 -0.40 6.84 -3.05
C GLY A 39 -0.47 7.36 -4.49
N LEU A 40 0.40 8.31 -4.85
CA LEU A 40 0.51 8.83 -6.22
C LEU A 40 0.93 7.73 -7.21
N HIS A 41 1.86 6.86 -6.82
CA HIS A 41 2.28 5.74 -7.65
C HIS A 41 1.14 4.76 -7.93
N ARG A 42 0.36 4.39 -6.92
CA ARG A 42 -0.83 3.53 -7.07
C ARG A 42 -1.88 4.19 -7.96
N ALA A 43 -2.14 5.48 -7.77
CA ALA A 43 -3.08 6.23 -8.61
C ALA A 43 -2.62 6.27 -10.08
N ALA A 44 -1.32 6.47 -10.33
CA ALA A 44 -0.77 6.44 -11.68
C ALA A 44 -0.94 5.05 -12.33
N LEU A 45 -0.65 3.97 -11.61
CA LEU A 45 -0.85 2.59 -12.10
C LEU A 45 -2.32 2.31 -12.40
N ALA A 46 -3.25 2.76 -11.56
CA ALA A 46 -4.67 2.63 -11.82
C ALA A 46 -5.09 3.38 -13.10
N LEU A 47 -4.56 4.59 -13.30
CA LEU A 47 -4.82 5.37 -14.53
C LEU A 47 -4.22 4.70 -15.78
N GLU A 48 -3.06 4.06 -15.67
CA GLU A 48 -2.46 3.30 -16.77
C GLU A 48 -3.27 2.04 -17.12
N LEU A 49 -3.83 1.34 -16.13
CA LEU A 49 -4.75 0.22 -16.34
C LEU A 49 -6.05 0.63 -17.07
N HIS A 50 -6.49 1.88 -16.88
CA HIS A 50 -7.70 2.41 -17.50
C HIS A 50 -7.49 3.09 -18.86
N LYS A 51 -6.24 3.23 -19.34
CA LYS A 51 -6.03 3.71 -20.70
C LYS A 51 -6.42 2.58 -21.67
N PRO A 52 -7.45 2.76 -22.52
CA PRO A 52 -7.69 1.82 -23.60
C PRO A 52 -6.42 1.79 -24.44
N LYS A 53 -5.83 0.61 -24.55
CA LYS A 53 -4.72 0.31 -25.46
C LYS A 53 -5.15 0.81 -26.84
N GLN A 54 -4.67 2.00 -27.23
CA GLN A 54 -4.99 2.55 -28.54
C GLN A 54 -4.50 1.52 -29.55
N ARG A 55 -5.47 0.98 -30.28
CA ARG A 55 -5.32 -0.09 -31.24
C ARG A 55 -5.39 0.52 -32.62
#